data_AF-A0A9N9PB17-F1
#
_entry.id   AF-A0A9N9PB17-F1
#
_cell.length_a   1.000
_cell.length_b   1.000
_cell.length_c   1.000
_cell.angle_alpha   90.00
_cell.angle_beta   90.00
_cell.angle_gamma   90.00
#
_symmetry.space_group_name_H-M   'P 1'
#
loop_
_entity.id
_entity.type
_entity.pdbx_description
1 polymer ?
#
loop_
_entity_poly.entity_id
_entity_poly.type
_entity_poly.pdbx_seq_one_letter_code
_entity_poly.pdbx_strand_id
1 'polypeptide(L)' 'MGQLRLFKNPILIKTISESTITEKEALRSIKNYTSSSAISSLPQKKLTDLQNLQDHLASKTGFVSDPVKRKHDSIESV' A
#
# COMPACT_ATOMS: atom_id res chain seq x y z
N MET A 1 5.60 -17.75 24.64
CA MET A 1 6.82 -18.30 24.02
C MET A 1 6.70 -18.14 22.51
N GLY A 2 7.34 -17.13 21.90
CA GLY A 2 7.27 -16.89 20.44
C GLY A 2 8.36 -17.65 19.70
N GLN A 3 8.01 -18.43 18.69
CA GLN A 3 8.96 -19.21 17.88
C GLN A 3 9.63 -18.30 16.85
N LEU A 4 10.95 -18.08 16.98
CA LEU A 4 11.76 -17.45 15.94
C LEU A 4 11.86 -18.40 14.74
N ARG A 5 11.20 -18.06 13.63
CA ARG A 5 11.35 -18.78 12.37
C ARG A 5 12.54 -18.21 11.61
N LEU A 6 13.67 -18.91 11.60
CA LEU A 6 14.74 -18.65 10.65
C LEU A 6 14.43 -19.35 9.33
N PHE A 7 14.50 -18.60 8.22
CA PHE A 7 14.42 -19.17 6.89
C PHE A 7 15.71 -19.93 6.58
N LYS A 8 15.60 -21.07 5.87
CA LYS A 8 16.76 -21.94 5.54
C LYS A 8 17.86 -21.20 4.78
N ASN A 9 17.49 -20.18 4.01
CA ASN A 9 18.40 -19.35 3.23
C ASN A 9 18.19 -17.88 3.62
N PRO A 10 19.04 -17.30 4.50
CA PRO A 10 18.96 -15.88 4.83
C PRO A 10 19.37 -15.04 3.61
N ILE A 11 18.64 -13.96 3.35
CA ILE A 11 18.98 -12.98 2.31
C ILE A 11 19.81 -11.88 2.95
N LEU A 12 21.01 -11.64 2.42
CA LEU A 12 21.83 -10.50 2.83
C LEU A 12 21.34 -9.23 2.12
N ILE A 13 20.85 -8.27 2.88
CA ILE A 13 20.45 -6.95 2.37
C ILE A 13 21.53 -5.94 2.79
N LYS A 14 22.16 -5.28 1.81
CA LYS A 14 23.13 -4.21 2.03
C LYS A 14 22.55 -2.88 1.53
N THR A 15 22.38 -1.91 2.42
CA THR A 15 21.97 -0.55 2.05
C THR A 15 23.08 0.11 1.25
N ILE A 16 22.76 0.55 0.03
CA ILE A 16 23.70 1.27 -0.85
C ILE A 16 23.55 2.78 -0.66
N SER A 17 22.32 3.25 -0.49
CA SER A 17 21.98 4.66 -0.25
C SER A 17 20.62 4.75 0.42
N GLU A 18 20.42 5.79 1.23
CA GLU A 18 19.15 6.14 1.83
C GLU A 18 18.86 7.61 1.56
N SER A 19 17.64 7.93 1.15
CA SER A 19 17.22 9.29 0.83
C SER A 19 15.76 9.49 1.21
N THR A 20 15.45 10.69 1.72
CA THR A 20 14.06 11.10 1.96
C THR A 20 13.33 11.32 0.64
N ILE A 21 12.10 10.85 0.55
CA ILE A 21 11.22 11.10 -0.59
C ILE A 21 10.11 12.06 -0.20
N THR A 22 9.64 12.85 -1.18
CA THR A 22 8.48 13.73 -0.99
C THR A 22 7.18 12.93 -0.98
N GLU A 23 6.11 13.52 -0.43
CA GLU A 23 4.79 12.90 -0.38
C GLU A 23 4.25 12.57 -1.79
N LYS A 24 4.57 13.40 -2.79
CA LYS A 24 4.21 13.18 -4.20
C LYS A 24 4.94 11.97 -4.80
N GLU A 25 6.22 11.79 -4.46
CA GLU A 25 7.00 10.63 -4.89
C GLU A 25 6.53 9.35 -4.21
N ALA A 26 6.17 9.44 -2.91
CA ALA A 26 5.58 8.33 -2.17
C ALA A 26 4.26 7.87 -2.81
N LEU A 27 3.36 8.80 -3.15
CA LEU A 27 2.11 8.50 -3.86
C LEU A 27 2.34 7.80 -5.20
N ARG A 28 3.29 8.30 -5.99
CA ARG A 28 3.65 7.68 -7.28
C ARG A 28 4.18 6.26 -7.07
N SER A 29 5.02 6.06 -6.06
CA SER A 29 5.59 4.76 -5.74
C SER A 29 4.51 3.75 -5.33
N ILE A 30 3.57 4.15 -4.46
CA ILE A 30 2.45 3.32 -4.05
C ILE A 30 1.57 2.95 -5.26
N LYS A 31 1.22 3.91 -6.12
CA LYS A 31 0.41 3.65 -7.31
C LYS A 31 1.08 2.66 -8.28
N ASN A 32 2.38 2.81 -8.49
CA ASN A 32 3.14 1.88 -9.34
C ASN A 32 3.18 0.48 -8.74
N TYR A 33 3.36 0.39 -7.42
CA TYR A 33 3.38 -0.87 -6.72
C TYR A 33 2.02 -1.57 -6.72
N THR A 34 0.93 -0.82 -6.51
CA THR A 34 -0.43 -1.37 -6.55
C THR A 34 -0.86 -1.81 -7.95
N SER A 35 -0.26 -1.24 -9.00
CA SER A 35 -0.47 -1.65 -10.39
C SER A 35 0.36 -2.88 -10.79
N SER A 36 1.26 -3.37 -9.92
CA SER A 36 2.13 -4.52 -10.17
C SER A 36 1.45 -5.85 -9.83
N SER A 37 1.84 -6.93 -10.51
CA SER A 37 1.41 -8.29 -10.19
C SER A 37 1.82 -8.75 -8.78
N ALA A 38 2.77 -8.06 -8.15
CA ALA A 38 3.24 -8.32 -6.78
C ALA A 38 2.12 -8.24 -5.72
N ILE A 39 1.05 -7.48 -5.97
CA ILE A 39 -0.06 -7.33 -5.02
C ILE A 39 -0.79 -8.63 -4.72
N SER A 40 -0.77 -9.57 -5.67
CA SER A 40 -1.49 -10.85 -5.57
C SER A 40 -0.97 -11.74 -4.43
N SER A 41 0.28 -11.52 -4.01
CA SER A 41 0.94 -12.28 -2.94
C SER A 41 0.83 -11.61 -1.56
N LEU A 42 0.30 -10.38 -1.50
CA LEU A 42 0.20 -9.64 -0.25
C LEU A 42 -1.03 -10.07 0.56
N PRO A 43 -0.90 -10.21 1.89
CA PRO A 43 -2.06 -10.38 2.75
C PRO A 43 -3.04 -9.20 2.60
N GLN A 44 -4.34 -9.49 2.58
CA GLN A 44 -5.38 -8.48 2.38
C GLN A 44 -5.30 -7.31 3.37
N LYS A 45 -4.92 -7.58 4.63
CA LYS A 45 -4.66 -6.53 5.63
C LYS A 45 -3.59 -5.52 5.17
N LYS A 46 -2.50 -5.99 4.57
CA LYS A 46 -1.42 -5.14 4.07
C LYS A 46 -1.84 -4.33 2.84
N LEU A 47 -2.73 -4.89 2.01
CA LEU A 47 -3.34 -4.15 0.90
C LEU A 47 -4.21 -3.00 1.41
N THR A 48 -5.04 -3.25 2.43
CA THR A 48 -5.84 -2.21 3.08
C THR A 48 -4.96 -1.12 3.73
N ASP A 49 -3.89 -1.51 4.41
CA ASP A 49 -2.92 -0.55 5.00
C ASP A 49 -2.31 0.36 3.91
N LEU A 50 -1.95 -0.20 2.75
CA LEU A 50 -1.41 0.56 1.60
C LEU A 50 -2.44 1.52 0.99
N GLN A 51 -3.71 1.09 0.88
CA GLN A 51 -4.80 1.94 0.39
C GLN A 51 -5.05 3.12 1.33
N ASN A 52 -5.10 2.87 2.64
CA ASN A 52 -5.26 3.93 3.64
C ASN A 52 -4.10 4.94 3.59
N LEU A 53 -2.87 4.45 3.40
CA LEU A 53 -1.70 5.31 3.25
C LEU A 53 -1.78 6.17 1.98
N GLN A 54 -2.22 5.59 0.86
CA GLN A 54 -2.45 6.31 -0.38
C GLN A 54 -3.49 7.43 -0.18
N ASP A 55 -4.63 7.13 0.43
CA ASP A 55 -5.69 8.09 0.68
C ASP A 55 -5.24 9.22 1.61
N HIS A 56 -4.48 8.89 2.66
CA HIS A 56 -3.92 9.88 3.56
C HIS A 56 -2.96 10.83 2.85
N LEU A 57 -2.02 10.31 2.05
CA LEU A 57 -1.07 11.14 1.30
C LEU A 57 -1.77 11.97 0.22
N ALA A 58 -2.79 11.42 -0.43
CA ALA A 58 -3.62 12.10 -1.43
C ALA A 58 -4.36 13.29 -0.80
N SER A 59 -4.97 13.09 0.37
CA SER A 59 -5.70 14.13 1.09
C SER A 59 -4.80 15.30 1.52
N LYS A 60 -3.55 15.02 1.90
CA LYS A 60 -2.59 16.03 2.37
C LYS A 60 -1.97 16.84 1.23
N THR A 61 -1.76 16.22 0.07
CA THR A 61 -1.14 16.86 -1.10
C THR A 61 -2.13 17.54 -2.03
N GLY A 62 -3.44 17.42 -1.77
CA GLY A 62 -4.50 17.90 -2.66
C GLY A 62 -4.59 17.14 -3.99
N PHE A 63 -3.82 16.05 -4.15
CA PHE A 63 -3.95 15.14 -5.28
C PHE A 63 -5.18 14.27 -5.03
N VAL A 64 -6.30 14.62 -5.65
CA VAL A 64 -7.50 13.77 -5.66
C VAL A 64 -7.12 12.45 -6.32
N SER A 65 -6.85 11.42 -5.50
CA SER A 65 -7.01 10.04 -5.95
C SER A 65 -8.48 9.94 -6.34
N ASP A 66 -8.74 9.72 -7.63
CA ASP A 66 -10.08 9.53 -8.18
C ASP A 66 -10.90 8.71 -7.18
N PRO A 67 -12.04 9.24 -6.68
CA PRO A 67 -12.83 8.50 -5.72
C PRO A 67 -13.24 7.22 -6.40
N VAL A 68 -12.64 6.10 -5.96
CA VAL A 68 -13.20 4.78 -6.23
C VAL A 68 -14.62 4.88 -5.73
N LYS A 69 -15.57 4.99 -6.67
CA LYS A 69 -17.00 5.00 -6.40
C LYS A 69 -17.28 3.73 -5.62
N ARG A 70 -17.27 3.83 -4.30
CA ARG A 70 -17.96 2.88 -3.43
C ARG A 70 -19.42 3.05 -3.80
N LYS A 71 -19.86 2.24 -4.77
CA LYS A 71 -21.26 1.93 -5.00
C LYS A 71 -21.75 1.35 -3.67
N HIS A 72 -22.26 2.24 -2.83
CA HIS A 72 -23.08 1.85 -1.70
C HIS A 72 -24.37 1.40 -2.36
N ASP A 73 -24.52 0.09 -2.56
CA ASP A 73 -25.78 -0.47 -3.00
C ASP A 73 -26.81 -0.14 -1.93
N SER A 74 -27.65 0.84 -2.24
CA SER A 74 -28.83 1.19 -1.48
C SER A 74 -29.83 0.06 -1.72
N ILE A 75 -29.82 -0.93 -0.83
CA ILE A 75 -30.93 -1.87 -0.73
C ILE A 75 -32.02 -1.12 0.03
N GLU A 76 -32.84 -0.35 -0.69
CA GLU A 76 -34.20 -0.06 -0.25
C GLU A 76 -34.95 -1.40 -0.31
N SER A 77 -35.26 -1.98 0.85
CA SER A 77 -36.31 -2.99 0.96
C SER A 77 -37.63 -2.28 1.26
N VAL A 78 -38.56 -2.45 0.33
CA VAL A 78 -40.00 -2.15 0.43
C VAL A 78 -40.63 -2.92 1.58
#